data_AF-A0A655A4Q1-F1
#
_entry.id   AF-A0A655A4Q1-F1
#
_cell.length_a   1.000
_cell.length_b   1.000
_cell.length_c   1.000
_cell.angle_alpha   90.00
_cell.angle_beta   90.00
_cell.angle_gamma   90.00
#
_symmetry.space_group_name_H-M   'P 1'
#
loop_
_entity.id
_entity.type
_entity.pdbx_description
1 polymer ?
#
loop_
_entity_poly.entity_id
_entity_poly.type
_entity_poly.pdbx_seq_one_letter_code
_entity_poly.pdbx_strand_id
1 'polypeptide(L)'
;MLLVDDWHMIVGAAGGMPPMAPLAPLLPAAADIGLHIIVTCQMSQAYKATMDKFVGAAFGSGAPTMFLSGEKQEFPSSEFKVKRRPPGQAFLVSPDGKEVIQAPYIEPPEEVFAAPPSAG
;
A
#
# COMPACT_ATOMS: atom_id res chain seq x y z
N MET A 1 -3.51 -14.42 -3.09
CA MET A 1 -3.64 -13.01 -2.65
C MET A 1 -2.72 -12.79 -1.46
N LEU A 2 -1.91 -11.74 -1.51
CA LEU A 2 -0.98 -11.32 -0.46
C LEU A 2 -1.40 -9.93 0.03
N LEU A 3 -1.86 -9.85 1.28
CA LEU A 3 -2.25 -8.61 1.92
C LEU A 3 -1.09 -8.13 2.81
N VAL A 4 -0.66 -6.89 2.60
CA VAL A 4 0.48 -6.28 3.30
C VAL A 4 0.02 -4.96 3.88
N ASP A 5 -0.02 -4.87 5.20
CA ASP A 5 -0.28 -3.61 5.90
C ASP A 5 1.05 -2.96 6.30
N ASP A 6 1.04 -1.63 6.46
CA ASP A 6 2.18 -0.84 6.92
C ASP A 6 3.51 -1.15 6.21
N TRP A 7 3.50 -1.16 4.87
CA TRP A 7 4.70 -1.45 4.06
C TRP A 7 5.93 -0.64 4.48
N HIS A 8 5.73 0.64 4.79
CA HIS A 8 6.75 1.53 5.30
C HIS A 8 7.44 1.04 6.59
N MET A 9 6.70 0.42 7.51
CA MET A 9 7.27 -0.19 8.71
C MET A 9 8.06 -1.45 8.37
N ILE A 10 7.56 -2.29 7.46
CA ILE A 10 8.25 -3.49 7.00
C ILE A 10 9.60 -3.13 6.36
N VAL A 11 9.61 -2.10 5.50
CA VAL A 11 10.84 -1.57 4.90
C VAL A 11 11.77 -0.98 5.96
N GLY A 12 11.24 -0.23 6.93
CA GLY A 12 12.03 0.36 8.02
C GLY A 12 12.67 -0.68 8.95
N ALA A 13 12.02 -1.82 9.16
CA ALA A 13 12.50 -2.92 10.01
C ALA A 13 13.44 -3.89 9.26
N ALA A 14 13.57 -3.78 7.94
CA ALA A 14 14.38 -4.68 7.14
C ALA A 14 15.89 -4.48 7.38
N GLY A 15 16.49 -5.30 8.24
CA GLY A 15 17.91 -5.28 8.60
C GLY A 15 18.85 -5.99 7.60
N GLY A 16 18.57 -5.94 6.29
CA GLY A 16 19.40 -6.62 5.30
C GLY A 16 18.76 -6.70 3.91
N MET A 17 18.34 -7.91 3.50
CA MET A 17 17.69 -8.12 2.21
C MET A 17 16.40 -7.29 2.12
N PRO A 18 16.12 -6.61 0.98
CA PRO A 18 14.88 -5.87 0.82
C PRO A 18 13.67 -6.80 1.01
N PRO A 19 12.63 -6.35 1.71
CA PRO A 19 11.44 -7.16 1.92
C PRO A 19 10.83 -7.58 0.59
N MET A 20 10.28 -8.80 0.53
CA MET A 20 9.67 -9.37 -0.68
C MET A 20 10.62 -9.53 -1.88
N ALA A 21 11.95 -9.47 -1.69
CA ALA A 21 12.91 -9.66 -2.78
C ALA A 21 12.72 -10.95 -3.61
N PRO A 22 12.35 -12.11 -3.03
CA PRO A 22 12.07 -13.32 -3.82
C PRO A 22 10.79 -13.24 -4.66
N LEU A 23 9.84 -12.36 -4.29
CA LEU A 23 8.57 -12.20 -5.01
C LEU A 23 8.67 -11.16 -6.13
N ALA A 24 9.59 -10.20 -6.04
CA ALA A 24 9.75 -9.15 -7.04
C ALA A 24 9.89 -9.67 -8.50
N PRO A 25 10.67 -10.74 -8.79
CA PRO A 25 10.76 -11.29 -10.14
C PRO A 25 9.46 -11.93 -10.66
N LEU A 26 8.51 -12.26 -9.78
CA LEU A 26 7.24 -12.89 -10.13
C LEU A 26 6.15 -11.86 -10.46
N LEU A 27 6.32 -10.60 -10.07
CA LEU A 27 5.32 -9.55 -10.28
C LEU A 27 4.91 -9.34 -11.75
N PRO A 28 5.81 -9.39 -12.74
CA PRO A 28 5.42 -9.28 -14.15
C PRO A 28 4.49 -10.41 -14.62
N ALA A 29 4.62 -11.61 -14.03
CA ALA A 29 3.80 -12.78 -14.35
C ALA A 29 2.61 -12.94 -13.39
N ALA A 30 2.32 -11.93 -12.55
CA ALA A 30 1.37 -12.04 -11.46
C ALA A 30 -0.04 -12.45 -11.92
N ALA A 31 -0.50 -11.92 -13.06
CA ALA A 31 -1.80 -12.26 -13.65
C ALA A 31 -1.88 -13.74 -14.07
N ASP A 32 -0.81 -14.29 -14.65
CA ASP A 32 -0.77 -15.66 -15.14
C ASP A 32 -0.70 -16.69 -14.00
N ILE A 33 -0.06 -16.32 -12.89
CA ILE A 33 0.14 -17.21 -11.72
C ILE A 33 -0.93 -17.02 -10.62
N GLY A 34 -1.90 -16.13 -10.82
CA GLY A 34 -2.95 -15.83 -9.81
C GLY A 34 -2.40 -15.10 -8.56
N LEU A 35 -1.30 -14.37 -8.70
CA LEU A 35 -0.73 -13.56 -7.63
C LEU A 35 -1.39 -12.17 -7.64
N HIS A 36 -2.14 -11.88 -6.58
CA HIS A 36 -2.69 -10.55 -6.33
C HIS A 36 -2.04 -9.99 -5.07
N ILE A 37 -1.55 -8.75 -5.13
CA ILE A 37 -1.01 -8.05 -3.97
C ILE A 37 -1.90 -6.86 -3.62
N ILE A 38 -2.13 -6.64 -2.33
CA ILE A 38 -2.81 -5.47 -1.79
C ILE A 38 -1.90 -4.91 -0.71
N VAL A 39 -1.41 -3.69 -0.89
CA VAL A 39 -0.41 -3.09 -0.02
C VAL A 39 -0.89 -1.73 0.47
N THR A 40 -0.79 -1.49 1.78
CA THR A 40 -0.98 -0.16 2.36
C THR A 40 0.38 0.46 2.68
N CYS A 41 0.47 1.78 2.59
CA CYS A 41 1.68 2.52 2.93
C CYS A 41 1.31 3.90 3.46
N GLN A 42 2.02 4.37 4.47
CA GLN A 42 1.84 5.73 4.99
C GLN A 42 2.18 6.75 3.91
N MET A 43 1.33 7.77 3.75
CA MET A 43 1.47 8.76 2.67
C MET A 43 2.84 9.44 2.64
N SER A 44 3.39 9.80 3.81
CA SER A 44 4.72 10.41 3.95
C SER A 44 5.86 9.59 3.36
N GLN A 45 5.66 8.28 3.16
CA GLN A 45 6.64 7.33 2.63
C GLN A 45 6.20 6.73 1.28
N ALA A 46 4.95 6.97 0.87
CA ALA A 46 4.34 6.38 -0.31
C ALA A 46 5.09 6.76 -1.60
N TYR A 47 5.52 8.01 -1.76
CA TYR A 47 6.28 8.42 -2.94
C TYR A 47 7.58 7.62 -3.11
N LYS A 48 8.32 7.39 -2.02
CA LYS A 48 9.52 6.55 -2.05
C LYS A 48 9.17 5.08 -2.30
N ALA A 49 8.08 4.57 -1.71
CA ALA A 49 7.62 3.21 -1.96
C ALA A 49 7.28 2.95 -3.43
N THR A 50 6.72 3.94 -4.15
CA THR A 50 6.47 3.82 -5.60
C THR A 50 7.73 3.72 -6.47
N MET A 51 8.93 3.85 -5.87
CA MET A 51 10.22 3.66 -6.54
C MET A 51 10.92 2.36 -6.15
N ASP A 52 10.35 1.57 -5.25
CA ASP A 52 10.97 0.33 -4.79
C ASP A 52 10.73 -0.86 -5.75
N LYS A 53 11.35 -2.01 -5.44
CA LYS A 53 11.29 -3.21 -6.29
C LYS A 53 10.01 -4.04 -6.14
N PHE A 54 9.10 -3.66 -5.23
CA PHE A 54 7.89 -4.42 -4.94
C PHE A 54 6.63 -3.57 -5.18
N VAL A 55 6.40 -2.56 -4.34
CA VAL A 55 5.32 -1.58 -4.52
C VAL A 55 5.55 -0.76 -5.78
N GLY A 56 6.79 -0.32 -6.04
CA GLY A 56 7.12 0.45 -7.23
C GLY A 56 6.95 -0.34 -8.53
N ALA A 57 7.25 -1.65 -8.52
CA ALA A 57 7.00 -2.51 -9.67
C ALA A 57 5.49 -2.63 -9.99
N ALA A 58 4.65 -2.79 -8.97
CA ALA A 58 3.20 -2.81 -9.14
C ALA A 58 2.67 -1.45 -9.62
N PHE A 59 3.06 -0.36 -8.96
CA PHE A 59 2.68 1.00 -9.35
C PHE A 59 3.08 1.34 -10.79
N GLY A 60 4.33 1.03 -11.16
CA GLY A 60 4.87 1.26 -12.51
C GLY A 60 4.20 0.42 -13.60
N SER A 61 3.64 -0.73 -13.25
CA SER A 61 2.83 -1.56 -14.16
C SER A 61 1.38 -1.07 -14.34
N GLY A 62 1.00 0.03 -13.67
CA GLY A 62 -0.35 0.59 -13.75
C GLY A 62 -1.32 0.00 -12.71
N ALA A 63 -0.82 -0.52 -11.59
CA ALA A 63 -1.70 -0.99 -10.52
C ALA A 63 -2.62 0.14 -10.01
N PRO A 64 -3.93 -0.12 -9.82
CA PRO A 64 -4.85 0.85 -9.24
C PRO A 64 -4.34 1.32 -7.87
N THR A 65 -4.24 2.64 -7.70
CA THR A 65 -3.67 3.25 -6.49
C THR A 65 -4.65 4.22 -5.86
N MET A 66 -4.97 4.00 -4.58
CA MET A 66 -5.83 4.87 -3.79
C MET A 66 -5.01 5.87 -2.99
N PHE A 67 -5.18 7.16 -3.30
CA PHE A 67 -4.58 8.26 -2.54
C PHE A 67 -5.59 8.80 -1.53
N LEU A 68 -5.46 8.38 -0.26
CA LEU A 68 -6.29 8.86 0.85
C LEU A 68 -5.89 10.30 1.27
N SER A 69 -6.16 10.65 2.53
CA SER A 69 -5.76 11.94 3.11
C SER A 69 -4.23 12.06 3.17
N GLY A 70 -3.72 13.23 2.78
CA GLY A 70 -2.30 13.55 2.83
C GLY A 70 -2.02 14.98 2.41
N GLU A 71 -0.75 15.35 2.33
CA GLU A 71 -0.30 16.67 1.90
C GLU A 71 0.31 16.63 0.50
N LYS A 72 0.16 17.74 -0.24
CA LYS A 72 0.66 17.86 -1.62
C LYS A 72 2.17 17.55 -1.74
N GLN A 73 2.94 17.84 -0.69
CA GLN A 73 4.39 17.66 -0.68
C GLN A 73 4.82 16.21 -0.46
N GLU A 74 3.96 15.38 0.16
CA GLU A 74 4.26 13.98 0.45
C GLU A 74 4.26 13.11 -0.81
N PHE A 75 3.42 13.49 -1.80
CA PHE A 75 3.39 12.83 -3.10
C PHE A 75 3.32 13.88 -4.22
N PRO A 76 4.49 14.38 -4.68
CA PRO A 76 4.57 15.32 -5.79
C PRO A 76 4.13 14.64 -7.10
N SER A 77 3.02 15.09 -7.66
CA SER A 77 2.52 14.65 -8.97
C SER A 77 2.06 15.86 -9.79
N SER A 78 2.35 15.85 -11.09
CA SER A 78 1.86 16.84 -12.05
C SER A 78 0.40 16.56 -12.45
N GLU A 79 -0.01 15.31 -12.37
CA GLU A 79 -1.31 14.84 -12.87
C GLU A 79 -2.44 15.00 -11.85
N PHE A 80 -2.12 14.94 -10.57
CA PHE A 80 -3.08 15.08 -9.48
C PHE A 80 -2.43 15.66 -8.24
N LYS A 81 -3.24 16.19 -7.34
CA LYS A 81 -2.78 16.76 -6.07
C LYS A 81 -3.35 15.97 -4.91
N VAL A 82 -2.47 15.38 -4.11
CA VAL A 82 -2.84 14.83 -2.80
C VAL A 82 -3.23 16.01 -1.89
N LYS A 83 -4.32 15.82 -1.15
CA LYS A 83 -4.89 16.81 -0.24
C LYS A 83 -5.52 16.12 0.96
N ARG A 84 -5.77 16.89 2.02
CA ARG A 84 -6.49 16.38 3.18
C ARG A 84 -7.93 16.01 2.82
N ARG A 85 -8.37 14.86 3.34
CA ARG A 85 -9.68 14.24 3.09
C ARG A 85 -10.23 13.65 4.40
N PRO A 86 -11.56 13.49 4.52
CA PRO A 86 -12.15 12.68 5.59
C PRO A 86 -11.63 11.23 5.54
N PRO A 87 -11.63 10.50 6.67
CA PRO A 87 -11.27 9.08 6.68
C PRO A 87 -12.08 8.26 5.65
N GLY A 88 -11.40 7.37 4.95
CA GLY A 88 -11.98 6.53 3.90
C GLY A 88 -12.17 7.22 2.54
N GLN A 89 -12.18 8.56 2.45
CA GLN A 89 -12.26 9.21 1.14
C GLN A 89 -10.90 9.18 0.43
N ALA A 90 -10.87 8.73 -0.82
CA ALA A 90 -9.66 8.59 -1.62
C ALA A 90 -9.81 9.20 -3.01
N PHE A 91 -8.67 9.54 -3.63
CA PHE A 91 -8.56 9.74 -5.07
C PHE A 91 -8.01 8.46 -5.67
N LEU A 92 -8.82 7.73 -6.41
CA LEU A 92 -8.43 6.51 -7.09
C LEU A 92 -7.82 6.87 -8.45
N VAL A 93 -6.65 6.32 -8.72
CA VAL A 93 -5.98 6.40 -10.03
C VAL A 93 -5.81 4.98 -10.55
N SER A 94 -6.35 4.71 -11.72
CA SER A 94 -6.19 3.43 -12.43
C SER A 94 -5.95 3.70 -13.92
N PRO A 95 -5.63 2.65 -14.71
CA PRO A 95 -5.56 2.77 -16.17
C PRO A 95 -6.88 3.24 -16.81
N ASP A 96 -8.02 2.94 -16.18
CA ASP A 96 -9.35 3.27 -16.69
C ASP A 96 -9.75 4.73 -16.43
N GLY A 97 -9.13 5.38 -15.43
CA GLY A 97 -9.45 6.76 -15.10
C GLY A 97 -9.01 7.22 -13.72
N LYS A 98 -9.48 8.42 -13.37
CA LYS A 98 -9.16 9.09 -12.11
C LYS A 98 -10.43 9.65 -11.51
N GLU A 99 -10.74 9.24 -10.28
CA GLU A 99 -12.00 9.60 -9.63
C GLU A 99 -11.86 9.73 -8.11
N VAL A 100 -12.82 10.41 -7.49
CA VAL A 100 -12.91 10.48 -6.03
C VAL A 100 -13.90 9.44 -5.56
N ILE A 101 -13.46 8.58 -4.63
CA ILE A 101 -14.26 7.48 -4.10
C ILE A 101 -14.32 7.54 -2.57
N GLN A 102 -15.25 6.78 -1.99
CA GLN A 102 -15.32 6.50 -0.56
C GLN A 102 -15.07 5.00 -0.35
N ALA A 103 -13.98 4.67 0.33
CA ALA A 103 -13.67 3.30 0.71
C ALA A 103 -14.72 2.76 1.70
N PRO A 104 -15.07 1.47 1.61
CA PRO A 104 -16.01 0.85 2.54
C PRO A 104 -15.45 0.89 3.97
N TYR A 105 -16.34 1.13 4.92
CA TYR A 105 -16.04 1.01 6.34
C TYR A 105 -16.46 -0.38 6.82
N ILE A 106 -15.58 -1.01 7.60
CA ILE A 106 -15.86 -2.24 8.33
C ILE A 106 -15.57 -1.97 9.80
N GLU A 107 -16.40 -2.48 10.70
CA GLU A 107 -16.13 -2.42 12.12
C GLU A 107 -14.82 -3.18 12.40
N PRO A 108 -13.88 -2.58 13.16
CA PRO A 108 -12.69 -3.30 13.55
C PRO A 108 -13.10 -4.54 14.36
N PRO A 109 -12.37 -5.66 14.22
CA PRO A 109 -12.64 -6.83 15.04
C PRO A 109 -12.51 -6.46 16.52
N GLU A 110 -13.29 -7.12 17.40
CA GLU A 110 -13.05 -7.01 18.84
C GLU A 110 -11.60 -7.39 19.12
N GLU A 111 -10.86 -6.51 19.81
CA GLU A 111 -9.46 -6.76 20.17
C GLU A 111 -9.41 -7.94 21.16
N VAL A 112 -9.15 -9.15 20.65
CA VAL A 112 -8.77 -10.29 21.48
C VAL A 112 -7.31 -10.10 21.86
N PHE A 113 -7.06 -9.39 22.96
CA PHE A 113 -5.74 -9.38 23.58
C PHE A 113 -5.36 -10.83 23.90
N ALA A 114 -4.39 -11.38 23.16
CA ALA A 114 -3.81 -12.66 23.53
C ALA A 114 -3.27 -12.53 24.96
N ALA A 115 -3.79 -13.36 25.88
CA ALA A 115 -3.31 -13.38 27.24
C ALA A 115 -1.78 -13.54 27.22
N PRO A 116 -1.02 -12.79 28.04
CA PRO A 116 0.43 -12.94 28.09
C PRO A 116 0.76 -14.41 28.36
N PRO A 117 1.81 -14.96 27.73
CA PRO A 117 2.19 -16.35 27.96
C PRO A 117 2.39 -16.54 29.46
N SER A 118 1.71 -17.53 30.04
CA SER A 118 1.89 -17.89 31.45
C SER A 118 3.37 -18.20 31.65
N ALA A 119 4.05 -17.40 32.48
CA ALA A 119 5.41 -17.69 32.90
C ALA A 119 5.42 -19.05 33.60
N GLY A 120 6.04 -20.03 32.96
CA GLY A 120 6.41 -21.32 33.54
C GLY A 120 7.85 -21.31 34.02
#